data_AF-A0A2J8W149-F1
#
_entry.id   AF-A0A2J8W149-F1
#
_cell.length_a   1.000
_cell.length_b   1.000
_cell.length_c   1.000
_cell.angle_alpha   90.00
_cell.angle_beta   90.00
_cell.angle_gamma   90.00
#
_symmetry.space_group_name_H-M   'P 1'
#
loop_
_entity.id
_entity.type
_entity.pdbx_description
1 polymer ?
#
loop_
_entity_poly.entity_id
_entity_poly.type
_entity_poly.pdbx_seq_one_letter_code
_entity_poly.pdbx_strand_id
1 'polypeptide(L)'
;MFLISSSVHGSDEHGRLLRRTLMRYVNLTSLLIFRSVSTAVYKRFPTMDHVVEAGFMTTDERKLFNHLKSPHLKYWVPFIWFGNLATKARNEGRIRDSVDLQSLMTEMNRYRSWCSLLFGYDWVGIPLVYTQVAEQLINPFGEDDDDFETNWCIDRNLQVS
;
A
#
# COMPACT_ATOMS: atom_id res chain seq x y z
N MET A 1 6.79 -9.31 2.68
CA MET A 1 6.89 -10.62 2.01
C MET A 1 7.58 -11.67 2.88
N PHE A 2 8.90 -11.57 3.10
CA PHE A 2 9.67 -12.60 3.83
C PHE A 2 9.04 -12.98 5.18
N LEU A 3 8.78 -11.99 6.06
CA LEU A 3 8.18 -12.23 7.37
C LEU A 3 6.76 -12.83 7.29
N ILE A 4 5.94 -12.41 6.34
CA ILE A 4 4.57 -12.95 6.19
C ILE A 4 4.64 -14.42 5.76
N SER A 5 5.57 -14.76 4.86
CA SER A 5 5.78 -16.14 4.42
C SER A 5 6.36 -17.02 5.53
N SER A 6 7.26 -16.50 6.37
CA SER A 6 7.93 -17.28 7.41
C SER A 6 7.14 -17.40 8.72
N SER A 7 6.39 -16.36 9.10
CA SER A 7 5.77 -16.24 10.42
C SER A 7 4.26 -16.49 10.43
N VAL A 8 3.59 -16.53 9.26
CA VAL A 8 2.17 -16.89 9.15
C VAL A 8 2.02 -18.32 8.64
N HIS A 9 1.73 -19.24 9.56
CA HIS A 9 1.74 -20.69 9.32
C HIS A 9 0.40 -21.24 8.81
N GLY A 10 0.46 -22.46 8.27
CA GLY A 10 -0.70 -23.19 7.74
C GLY A 10 -0.56 -23.48 6.25
N SER A 11 -0.54 -24.76 5.90
CA SER A 11 -0.52 -25.26 4.52
C SER A 11 -1.92 -25.48 3.95
N ASP A 12 -2.94 -25.33 4.78
CA ASP A 12 -4.34 -25.37 4.43
C ASP A 12 -4.77 -24.09 3.69
N GLU A 13 -5.99 -24.15 3.14
CA GLU A 13 -6.56 -23.03 2.38
C GLU A 13 -6.64 -21.74 3.21
N HIS A 14 -7.02 -21.84 4.49
CA HIS A 14 -7.10 -20.68 5.38
C HIS A 14 -5.74 -20.01 5.58
N GLY A 15 -4.69 -20.79 5.86
CA GLY A 15 -3.32 -20.27 5.98
C GLY A 15 -2.84 -19.58 4.69
N ARG A 16 -3.16 -20.17 3.52
CA ARG A 16 -2.87 -19.56 2.22
C ARG A 16 -3.63 -18.23 2.03
N LEU A 17 -4.92 -18.19 2.37
CA LEU A 17 -5.75 -16.99 2.25
C LEU A 17 -5.31 -15.86 3.19
N LEU A 18 -4.86 -16.18 4.41
CA LEU A 18 -4.30 -15.22 5.35
C LEU A 18 -3.06 -14.54 4.78
N ARG A 19 -2.08 -15.33 4.30
CA ARG A 19 -0.84 -14.78 3.71
C ARG A 19 -1.14 -13.90 2.50
N ARG A 20 -2.00 -14.37 1.60
CA ARG A 20 -2.40 -13.62 0.39
C ARG A 20 -3.11 -12.31 0.74
N THR A 21 -4.03 -12.33 1.71
CA THR A 21 -4.77 -11.13 2.13
C THR A 21 -3.85 -10.12 2.81
N LEU A 22 -2.95 -10.57 3.69
CA LEU A 22 -1.95 -9.69 4.32
C LEU A 22 -1.06 -9.00 3.26
N MET A 23 -0.52 -9.75 2.29
CA MET A 23 0.27 -9.16 1.20
C MET A 23 -0.57 -8.24 0.31
N ARG A 24 -1.82 -8.59 0.04
CA ARG A 24 -2.72 -7.74 -0.74
C ARG A 24 -3.00 -6.41 -0.04
N TYR A 25 -3.11 -6.35 1.28
CA TYR A 25 -3.23 -5.08 2.01
C TYR A 25 -1.96 -4.22 1.93
N VAL A 26 -0.78 -4.82 1.89
CA VAL A 26 0.47 -4.09 1.60
C VAL A 26 0.42 -3.50 0.19
N ASN A 27 0.09 -4.32 -0.81
CA ASN A 27 0.02 -3.88 -2.21
C ASN A 27 -1.08 -2.83 -2.45
N LEU A 28 -2.23 -2.98 -1.80
CA LEU A 28 -3.32 -2.01 -1.86
C LEU A 28 -2.89 -0.67 -1.25
N THR A 29 -2.13 -0.68 -0.15
CA THR A 29 -1.56 0.55 0.42
C THR A 29 -0.63 1.25 -0.59
N SER A 30 0.30 0.50 -1.21
CA SER A 30 1.19 1.02 -2.28
C SER A 30 0.38 1.65 -3.40
N LEU A 31 -0.62 0.94 -3.91
CA LEU A 31 -1.41 1.41 -5.04
C LEU A 31 -2.18 2.69 -4.70
N LEU A 32 -2.77 2.77 -3.51
CA LEU A 32 -3.52 3.95 -3.09
C LEU A 32 -2.63 5.19 -2.96
N ILE A 33 -1.40 5.04 -2.43
CA ILE A 33 -0.47 6.17 -2.35
C ILE A 33 0.09 6.54 -3.72
N PHE A 34 0.52 5.57 -4.54
CA PHE A 34 1.04 5.85 -5.88
C PHE A 34 0.01 6.52 -6.79
N ARG A 35 -1.24 6.05 -6.75
CA ARG A 35 -2.36 6.71 -7.43
C ARG A 35 -2.55 8.17 -7.04
N SER A 36 -2.16 8.54 -5.82
CA SER A 36 -2.36 9.91 -5.31
C SER A 36 -1.24 10.84 -5.74
N VAL A 37 -0.02 10.32 -5.92
CA VAL A 37 1.19 11.12 -6.20
C VAL A 37 1.69 10.98 -7.64
N SER A 38 1.29 9.92 -8.36
CA SER A 38 1.72 9.66 -9.74
C SER A 38 0.55 9.76 -10.72
N THR A 39 0.73 10.61 -11.72
CA THR A 39 -0.26 10.82 -12.78
C THR A 39 -0.40 9.56 -13.66
N ALA A 40 0.70 8.88 -13.96
CA ALA A 40 0.72 7.62 -14.70
C ALA A 40 -0.13 6.53 -14.01
N VAL A 41 -0.04 6.41 -12.68
CA VAL A 41 -0.83 5.45 -11.90
C VAL A 41 -2.28 5.91 -11.78
N TYR A 42 -2.53 7.21 -11.61
CA TYR A 42 -3.89 7.77 -11.59
C TYR A 42 -4.63 7.57 -12.92
N LYS A 43 -3.96 7.64 -14.07
CA LYS A 43 -4.60 7.34 -15.35
C LYS A 43 -4.91 5.86 -15.52
N ARG A 44 -4.04 4.96 -15.04
CA ARG A 44 -4.29 3.52 -15.08
C ARG A 44 -5.42 3.10 -14.14
N PHE A 45 -5.50 3.73 -12.97
CA PHE A 45 -6.57 3.54 -12.03
C PHE A 45 -7.16 4.93 -11.77
N PRO A 46 -8.26 5.34 -12.43
CA PRO A 46 -8.92 6.64 -12.18
C PRO A 46 -9.97 6.58 -11.07
N THR A 47 -10.70 5.47 -10.95
CA THR A 47 -11.71 5.27 -9.90
C THR A 47 -11.39 4.07 -9.03
N MET A 48 -11.85 4.07 -7.79
CA MET A 48 -11.62 2.94 -6.88
C MET A 48 -12.28 1.64 -7.39
N ASP A 49 -13.21 1.72 -8.34
CA ASP A 49 -13.77 0.52 -8.99
C ASP A 49 -12.72 -0.15 -9.89
N HIS A 50 -11.86 0.61 -10.57
CA HIS A 50 -10.68 0.06 -11.28
C HIS A 50 -9.71 -0.65 -10.32
N VAL A 51 -9.59 -0.17 -9.07
CA VAL A 51 -8.77 -0.82 -8.03
C VAL A 51 -9.37 -2.17 -7.62
N VAL A 52 -10.70 -2.26 -7.59
CA VAL A 52 -11.43 -3.49 -7.30
C VAL A 52 -11.32 -4.48 -8.46
N GLU A 53 -11.58 -4.03 -9.68
CA GLU A 53 -11.50 -4.83 -10.91
C GLU A 53 -10.09 -5.40 -11.14
N ALA A 54 -9.05 -4.64 -10.82
CA ALA A 54 -7.66 -5.10 -10.87
C ALA A 54 -7.28 -6.06 -9.73
N GLY A 55 -8.19 -6.36 -8.80
CA GLY A 55 -7.99 -7.36 -7.75
C GLY A 55 -7.19 -6.89 -6.53
N PHE A 56 -6.89 -5.60 -6.39
CA PHE A 56 -6.22 -5.06 -5.21
C PHE A 56 -7.17 -4.94 -4.01
N MET A 57 -8.46 -4.69 -4.26
CA MET A 57 -9.50 -4.55 -3.24
C MET A 57 -10.68 -5.46 -3.59
N THR A 58 -11.26 -6.17 -2.62
CA THR A 58 -12.48 -6.95 -2.87
C THR A 58 -13.72 -6.04 -2.87
N THR A 59 -14.82 -6.52 -3.44
CA THR A 59 -16.10 -5.79 -3.40
C THR A 59 -16.61 -5.54 -1.98
N ASP A 60 -16.34 -6.45 -1.04
CA ASP A 60 -16.76 -6.28 0.35
C ASP A 60 -15.86 -5.30 1.10
N GLU A 61 -14.56 -5.32 0.84
CA GLU A 61 -13.64 -4.30 1.35
C GLU A 61 -13.98 -2.92 0.81
N ARG A 62 -14.38 -2.81 -0.46
CA ARG A 62 -14.87 -1.55 -1.06
C ARG A 62 -16.06 -0.99 -0.30
N LYS A 63 -17.00 -1.83 0.13
CA LYS A 63 -18.12 -1.39 0.99
C LYS A 63 -17.59 -0.85 2.31
N LEU A 64 -16.71 -1.58 3.01
CA LEU A 64 -16.11 -1.13 4.27
C LEU A 64 -15.33 0.19 4.12
N PHE A 65 -14.57 0.32 3.04
CA PHE A 65 -13.79 1.51 2.71
C PHE A 65 -14.66 2.75 2.49
N ASN A 66 -15.84 2.56 1.88
CA ASN A 66 -16.81 3.64 1.65
C ASN A 66 -17.58 4.03 2.91
N HIS A 67 -17.90 3.06 3.78
CA HIS A 67 -18.58 3.32 5.05
C HIS A 67 -17.72 4.13 6.02
N LEU A 68 -16.39 4.04 5.90
CA LEU A 68 -15.46 4.83 6.70
C LEU A 68 -15.51 6.30 6.27
N LYS A 69 -16.17 7.13 7.08
CA LYS A 69 -16.28 8.58 6.86
C LYS A 69 -14.97 9.25 7.24
N SER A 70 -14.24 9.75 6.24
CA SER A 70 -13.05 10.59 6.43
C SER A 70 -12.94 11.55 5.24
N PRO A 71 -12.68 12.84 5.47
CA PRO A 71 -12.43 13.80 4.40
C PRO A 71 -11.01 13.70 3.82
N HIS A 72 -10.13 12.91 4.46
CA HIS A 72 -8.73 12.79 4.07
C HIS A 72 -8.48 11.57 3.17
N LEU A 73 -7.32 11.57 2.50
CA LEU A 73 -6.86 10.43 1.71
C LEU A 73 -6.77 9.17 2.59
N LYS A 74 -7.41 8.08 2.13
CA LYS A 74 -7.60 6.85 2.90
C LYS A 74 -6.55 5.76 2.62
N TYR A 75 -5.35 6.12 2.17
CA TYR A 75 -4.27 5.14 1.92
C TYR A 75 -3.85 4.37 3.19
N TRP A 76 -4.12 4.93 4.37
CA TRP A 76 -3.83 4.31 5.68
C TRP A 76 -4.82 3.19 6.06
N VAL A 77 -5.97 3.07 5.39
CA VAL A 77 -7.00 2.10 5.78
C VAL A 77 -6.52 0.64 5.68
N PRO A 78 -5.88 0.20 4.59
CA PRO A 78 -5.38 -1.17 4.50
C PRO A 78 -4.25 -1.47 5.49
N PHE A 79 -3.50 -0.46 5.96
CA PHE A 79 -2.53 -0.63 7.05
C PHE A 79 -3.23 -1.05 8.36
N ILE A 80 -4.37 -0.43 8.69
CA ILE A 80 -5.17 -0.81 9.87
C ILE A 80 -5.78 -2.21 9.69
N TRP A 81 -6.27 -2.52 8.49
CA TRP A 81 -6.78 -3.86 8.20
C TRP A 81 -5.71 -4.93 8.31
N PHE A 82 -4.47 -4.64 7.87
CA PHE A 82 -3.31 -5.51 8.07
C PHE A 82 -3.07 -5.79 9.55
N GLY A 83 -2.99 -4.75 10.38
CA GLY A 83 -2.74 -4.91 11.81
C GLY A 83 -3.83 -5.73 12.52
N ASN A 84 -5.09 -5.47 12.17
CA ASN A 84 -6.22 -6.25 12.70
C ASN A 84 -6.16 -7.71 12.26
N LEU A 85 -5.86 -7.97 10.98
CA LEU A 85 -5.77 -9.33 10.45
C LEU A 85 -4.57 -10.09 11.04
N ALA A 86 -3.43 -9.43 11.23
CA ALA A 86 -2.26 -10.04 11.85
C ALA A 86 -2.54 -10.40 13.33
N THR A 87 -3.20 -9.51 14.07
CA THR A 87 -3.65 -9.80 15.44
C THR A 87 -4.63 -10.96 15.47
N LYS A 88 -5.59 -11.01 14.54
CA LYS A 88 -6.53 -12.13 14.41
C LYS A 88 -5.81 -13.45 14.10
N ALA A 89 -4.88 -13.44 13.14
CA ALA A 89 -4.07 -14.61 12.79
C ALA A 89 -3.26 -15.11 14.00
N ARG A 90 -2.76 -14.21 14.85
CA ARG A 90 -2.13 -14.58 16.12
C ARG A 90 -3.10 -15.29 17.07
N ASN A 91 -4.28 -14.73 17.27
CA ASN A 91 -5.30 -15.31 18.17
C ASN A 91 -5.78 -16.68 17.69
N GLU A 92 -5.74 -16.92 16.37
CA GLU A 92 -6.03 -18.22 15.75
C GLU A 92 -4.84 -19.20 15.77
N GLY A 93 -3.73 -18.83 16.41
CA GLY A 93 -2.51 -19.66 16.49
C GLY A 93 -1.73 -19.78 15.17
N ARG A 94 -2.06 -18.95 14.16
CA ARG A 94 -1.37 -18.93 12.86
C ARG A 94 -0.05 -18.18 12.92
N ILE A 95 0.10 -17.27 13.88
CA ILE A 95 1.36 -16.64 14.27
C ILE A 95 1.71 -17.12 15.67
N ARG A 96 2.83 -17.82 15.82
CA ARG A 96 3.16 -18.60 17.03
C ARG A 96 3.32 -17.72 18.25
N ASP A 97 4.20 -16.73 18.16
CA ASP A 97 4.56 -15.88 19.29
C ASP A 97 4.31 -14.40 19.02
N SER A 98 4.38 -13.60 20.09
CA SER A 98 4.22 -12.16 20.01
C SER A 98 5.43 -11.47 19.37
N VAL A 99 6.58 -12.13 19.29
CA VAL A 99 7.80 -11.57 18.70
C VAL A 99 7.68 -11.55 17.18
N ASP A 100 7.17 -12.62 16.59
CA ASP A 100 6.80 -12.70 15.16
C ASP A 100 5.76 -11.64 14.80
N LEU A 101 4.70 -11.50 15.61
CA LEU A 101 3.70 -10.46 15.40
C LEU A 101 4.31 -9.05 15.51
N GLN A 102 5.13 -8.80 16.53
CA GLN A 102 5.79 -7.51 16.71
C GLN A 102 6.69 -7.19 15.51
N SER A 103 7.43 -8.17 15.01
CA SER A 103 8.31 -8.01 13.84
C SER A 103 7.51 -7.63 12.59
N LEU A 104 6.37 -8.30 12.36
CA LEU A 104 5.44 -7.94 11.28
C LEU A 104 4.90 -6.51 11.42
N MET A 105 4.48 -6.12 12.63
CA MET A 105 3.96 -4.79 12.90
C MET A 105 5.03 -3.70 12.74
N THR A 106 6.26 -3.97 13.15
CA THR A 106 7.40 -3.05 13.01
C THR A 106 7.71 -2.80 11.54
N GLU A 107 7.83 -3.85 10.72
CA GLU A 107 8.08 -3.69 9.28
C GLU A 107 6.91 -3.00 8.57
N MET A 108 5.68 -3.30 8.96
CA MET A 108 4.52 -2.62 8.40
C MET A 108 4.51 -1.12 8.76
N ASN A 109 4.89 -0.75 9.98
CA ASN A 109 5.04 0.66 10.39
C ASN A 109 6.14 1.36 9.60
N ARG A 110 7.28 0.70 9.39
CA ARG A 110 8.36 1.24 8.55
C ARG A 110 7.89 1.51 7.12
N TYR A 111 7.16 0.56 6.55
CA TYR A 111 6.56 0.71 5.22
C TYR A 111 5.53 1.85 5.18
N ARG A 112 4.71 2.02 6.23
CA ARG A 112 3.80 3.17 6.38
C ARG A 112 4.55 4.50 6.38
N SER A 113 5.71 4.57 7.02
CA SER A 113 6.55 5.79 7.03
C SER A 113 7.04 6.16 5.63
N TRP A 114 7.41 5.18 4.79
CA TRP A 114 7.76 5.45 3.39
C TRP A 114 6.57 5.96 2.57
N CYS A 115 5.38 5.39 2.77
CA CYS A 115 4.16 5.91 2.13
C CYS A 115 3.84 7.34 2.59
N SER A 116 4.06 7.64 3.88
CA SER A 116 3.87 8.98 4.43
C SER A 116 4.89 9.97 3.88
N LEU A 117 6.13 9.53 3.62
CA LEU A 117 7.17 10.33 3.00
C LEU A 117 6.81 10.70 1.56
N LEU A 118 6.28 9.74 0.77
CA LEU A 118 5.77 10.02 -0.58
C LEU A 118 4.66 11.07 -0.55
N PHE A 119 3.69 10.92 0.36
CA PHE A 119 2.64 11.92 0.55
C PHE A 119 3.22 13.30 0.94
N GLY A 120 4.25 13.32 1.79
CA GLY A 120 4.91 14.54 2.22
C GLY A 120 5.58 15.30 1.09
N TYR A 121 6.29 14.60 0.19
CA TYR A 121 6.92 15.22 -0.98
C TYR A 121 5.92 15.74 -2.01
N ASP A 122 4.80 15.05 -2.19
CA ASP A 122 3.71 15.50 -3.07
C ASP A 122 2.97 16.71 -2.48
N TRP A 123 2.70 16.69 -1.17
CA TRP A 123 1.97 17.77 -0.51
C TRP A 123 2.82 19.03 -0.31
N VAL A 124 4.10 18.88 -0.01
CA VAL A 124 5.03 19.99 0.25
C VAL A 124 6.07 20.04 -0.87
N GLY A 125 5.68 20.66 -1.97
CA GLY A 125 6.59 20.95 -3.08
C GLY A 125 7.66 21.99 -2.72
N ILE A 126 8.64 22.16 -3.63
CA ILE A 126 9.67 23.20 -3.52
C ILE A 126 8.97 24.57 -3.47
N PRO A 127 9.37 25.49 -2.56
CA PRO A 127 8.80 26.83 -2.51
C PRO A 127 8.83 27.52 -3.88
N LEU A 128 7.69 28.07 -4.30
CA LEU A 128 7.52 28.66 -5.64
C LEU A 128 8.55 29.77 -5.95
N VAL A 129 9.02 30.49 -4.93
CA VAL A 129 10.07 31.50 -5.07
C VAL A 129 11.41 30.90 -5.53
N TYR A 130 11.70 29.65 -5.19
CA TYR A 130 12.94 28.98 -5.60
C TYR A 130 12.81 28.29 -6.96
N THR A 131 11.63 27.81 -7.34
CA THR A 131 11.41 27.22 -8.67
C THR A 131 11.47 28.25 -9.79
N GLN A 132 11.27 29.54 -9.49
CA GLN A 132 11.51 30.64 -10.44
C GLN A 132 12.99 30.80 -10.84
N VAL A 133 13.92 30.15 -10.13
CA VAL A 133 15.38 30.27 -10.35
C VAL A 133 16.02 28.93 -10.76
N ALA A 134 15.32 27.80 -10.61
CA ALA A 134 15.84 26.45 -10.89
C ALA A 134 14.80 25.62 -11.68
N GLU A 135 15.17 25.17 -12.90
CA GLU A 135 14.20 24.68 -13.90
C GLU A 135 14.07 23.14 -14.07
N GLN A 136 14.78 22.27 -13.34
CA GLN A 136 14.65 20.83 -13.57
C GLN A 136 14.60 19.98 -12.28
N LEU A 137 13.64 19.04 -12.27
CA LEU A 137 13.26 18.05 -11.22
C LEU A 137 12.25 18.53 -10.15
N ILE A 138 11.07 19.00 -10.59
CA ILE A 138 9.97 19.38 -9.67
C ILE A 138 9.08 18.17 -9.30
N ASN A 139 8.82 17.23 -10.23
CA ASN A 139 7.97 16.06 -9.96
C ASN A 139 8.41 14.82 -10.77
N PRO A 140 9.07 13.82 -10.16
CA PRO A 140 9.54 12.61 -10.85
C PRO A 140 8.47 11.51 -10.99
N PHE A 141 7.20 11.82 -10.67
CA PHE A 141 6.06 10.88 -10.74
C PHE A 141 5.10 11.20 -11.89
N GLY A 142 5.58 11.95 -12.89
CA GLY A 142 4.86 12.27 -14.11
C GLY A 142 4.87 11.12 -15.12
N GLU A 143 5.05 11.49 -16.38
CA GLU A 143 5.11 10.61 -17.55
C GLU A 143 6.26 11.00 -18.50
N ASP A 144 7.22 11.80 -18.02
CA ASP A 144 8.42 12.14 -18.80
C ASP A 144 9.33 10.91 -18.94
N ASP A 145 10.19 10.88 -19.96
CA ASP A 145 11.04 9.71 -20.26
C ASP A 145 11.99 9.33 -19.10
N ASP A 146 12.34 10.31 -18.25
CA ASP A 146 13.22 10.13 -17.09
C ASP A 146 12.45 9.96 -15.75
N ASP A 147 11.11 9.92 -15.78
CA ASP A 147 10.28 9.73 -14.59
C ASP A 147 10.30 8.27 -14.08
N PHE A 148 9.86 8.09 -12.83
CA PHE A 148 9.82 6.76 -12.23
C PHE A 148 8.75 5.86 -12.87
N GLU A 149 9.17 4.64 -13.23
CA GLU A 149 8.33 3.54 -13.71
C GLU A 149 7.44 2.92 -12.61
N THR A 150 6.52 3.71 -12.07
CA THR A 150 5.65 3.37 -10.94
C THR A 150 4.68 2.23 -11.26
N ASN A 151 4.13 2.20 -12.48
CA ASN A 151 3.25 1.12 -12.95
C ASN A 151 3.98 -0.23 -12.97
N TRP A 152 5.21 -0.26 -13.47
CA TRP A 152 6.06 -1.46 -13.44
C TRP A 152 6.32 -1.91 -12.00
N CYS A 153 6.64 -0.97 -11.10
CA CYS A 153 6.87 -1.29 -9.68
C CYS A 153 5.64 -1.94 -9.04
N ILE A 154 4.43 -1.46 -9.34
CA ILE A 154 3.17 -2.03 -8.84
C ILE A 154 2.99 -3.46 -9.36
N ASP A 155 3.15 -3.69 -10.66
CA ASP A 155 2.94 -5.01 -11.27
C ASP A 155 3.97 -6.03 -10.77
N ARG A 156 5.24 -5.62 -10.73
CA ARG A 156 6.32 -6.45 -10.19
C ARG A 156 6.06 -6.80 -8.73
N ASN A 157 5.63 -5.85 -7.92
CA ASN A 157 5.34 -6.13 -6.51
C ASN A 157 4.16 -7.08 -6.34
N LEU A 158 3.10 -6.94 -7.15
CA LEU A 158 1.96 -7.86 -7.12
C LEU A 158 2.34 -9.29 -7.55
N GLN A 159 3.23 -9.43 -8.53
CA GLN A 159 3.67 -10.73 -9.02
C GLN A 159 4.56 -11.46 -8.03
N VAL A 160 5.50 -10.75 -7.40
CA VAL A 160 6.49 -11.39 -6.51
C VAL A 160 5.88 -11.62 -5.11
N SER A 161 4.94 -10.76 -4.66
CA SER A 161 4.30 -10.74 -3.31
C SER A 161 3.65 -12.02 -2.82
#